data_AF-A0A3B9ED86-F1
#
_entry.id   AF-A0A3B9ED86-F1
#
_cell.length_a   1.000
_cell.length_b   1.000
_cell.length_c   1.000
_cell.angle_alpha   90.00
_cell.angle_beta   90.00
_cell.angle_gamma   90.00
#
_symmetry.space_group_name_H-M   'P 1'
#
loop_
_entity.id
_entity.type
_entity.pdbx_description
1 polymer ?
#
loop_
_entity_poly.entity_id
_entity_poly.type
_entity_poly.pdbx_seq_one_letter_code
_entity_poly.pdbx_strand_id
1 'polypeptide(L)'
;ADLRWSQFGVMAKGFEWGIAVHQGMQYGWINRIVMLIGCIAVWLLAISGLVMWWKRRPPSLSRRRTGAPTAPPGPRARIAALYIVIPLSILYPLTGLSLVAALLLDRAVRAFTRPKPVAAS
;
A
#
# COMPACT_ATOMS: atom_id res chain seq x y z
N ALA A 1 -20.67 -12.50 26.82
CA ALA A 1 -19.74 -12.93 27.85
C ALA A 1 -18.72 -11.81 28.02
N ASP A 2 -18.79 -11.08 29.14
CA ASP A 2 -17.92 -9.93 29.38
C ASP A 2 -16.52 -10.42 29.75
N LEU A 3 -15.59 -10.38 28.79
CA LEU A 3 -14.18 -10.66 29.03
C LEU A 3 -13.60 -9.49 29.84
N ARG A 4 -13.31 -9.74 31.12
CA ARG A 4 -12.67 -8.73 31.98
C ARG A 4 -11.26 -8.45 31.49
N TRP A 5 -10.82 -7.18 31.55
CA TRP A 5 -9.47 -6.75 31.13
C TRP A 5 -8.34 -7.62 31.71
N SER A 6 -8.50 -8.17 32.91
CA SER A 6 -7.53 -9.06 33.55
C SER A 6 -7.30 -10.39 32.81
N GLN A 7 -8.24 -10.83 31.98
CA GLN A 7 -8.16 -12.08 31.21
C GLN A 7 -7.56 -11.90 29.81
N PHE A 8 -7.34 -10.65 29.37
CA PHE A 8 -6.61 -10.41 28.14
C PHE A 8 -5.12 -10.73 28.31
N GLY A 9 -4.60 -11.59 27.43
CA GLY A 9 -3.17 -11.76 27.25
C GLY A 9 -2.49 -10.43 26.89
N VAL A 10 -1.20 -10.30 27.18
CA VAL A 10 -0.42 -9.06 26.98
C VAL A 10 -0.59 -8.49 25.58
N MET A 11 -0.62 -9.34 24.55
CA MET A 11 -0.83 -8.93 23.16
C MET A 11 -2.21 -8.32 22.92
N ALA A 12 -3.27 -8.90 23.47
CA ALA A 12 -4.64 -8.40 23.30
C ALA A 12 -4.81 -7.01 23.95
N LYS A 13 -4.22 -6.80 25.14
CA LYS A 13 -4.19 -5.48 25.79
C LYS A 13 -3.43 -4.45 24.96
N GLY A 14 -2.32 -4.86 24.34
CA GLY A 14 -1.55 -4.00 23.45
C GLY A 14 -2.36 -3.55 22.24
N PHE A 15 -3.11 -4.45 21.61
CA PHE A 15 -4.01 -4.10 20.50
C PHE A 15 -5.12 -3.15 20.94
N GLU A 16 -5.80 -3.44 22.04
CA GLU A 16 -6.89 -2.61 22.54
C GLU A 16 -6.41 -1.21 22.92
N TRP A 17 -5.26 -1.11 23.61
CA TRP A 17 -4.63 0.17 23.88
C TRP A 17 -4.25 0.90 22.59
N GLY A 18 -3.66 0.20 21.61
CA GLY A 18 -3.31 0.77 20.31
C GLY A 18 -4.51 1.34 19.57
N ILE A 19 -5.64 0.63 19.56
CA ILE A 19 -6.90 1.09 18.96
C ILE A 19 -7.39 2.34 19.70
N ALA A 20 -7.42 2.33 21.03
CA ALA A 20 -7.89 3.45 21.82
C ALA A 20 -7.00 4.71 21.67
N VAL A 21 -5.68 4.52 21.53
CA VAL A 21 -4.73 5.60 21.21
C VAL A 21 -4.98 6.11 19.80
N HIS A 22 -5.08 5.24 18.80
CA HIS A 22 -5.32 5.62 17.40
C HIS A 22 -6.65 6.39 17.21
N GLN A 23 -7.70 5.99 17.94
CA GLN A 23 -8.99 6.68 17.93
C GLN A 23 -9.00 8.02 18.70
N GLY A 24 -7.89 8.41 19.33
CA GLY A 24 -7.83 9.66 20.08
C GLY A 24 -8.57 9.63 21.42
N MET A 25 -8.88 8.43 21.95
CA MET A 25 -9.59 8.26 23.21
C MET A 25 -8.66 8.36 24.42
N GLN A 26 -7.39 7.98 24.26
CA GLN A 26 -6.39 8.05 25.32
C GLN A 26 -5.68 9.41 25.35
N TYR A 27 -5.20 9.85 26.52
CA TYR A 27 -4.41 11.08 26.73
C TYR A 27 -5.06 12.40 26.29
N GLY A 28 -6.39 12.40 26.12
CA GLY A 28 -7.18 13.61 25.88
C GLY A 28 -6.82 14.36 24.58
N TRP A 29 -6.78 15.69 24.65
CA TRP A 29 -6.61 16.56 23.48
C TRP A 29 -5.23 16.43 22.81
N ILE A 30 -4.17 16.12 23.59
CA ILE A 30 -2.80 15.96 23.07
C ILE A 30 -2.76 14.84 22.04
N ASN A 31 -3.35 13.68 22.35
CA ASN A 31 -3.38 12.55 21.43
C ASN A 31 -4.15 12.88 20.15
N ARG A 32 -5.25 13.63 20.25
CA ARG A 32 -6.02 14.06 19.07
C ARG A 32 -5.19 14.96 18.14
N ILE A 33 -4.39 15.87 18.70
CA ILE A 33 -3.48 16.70 17.89
C ILE A 33 -2.41 15.83 17.23
N VAL A 34 -1.81 14.89 17.96
CA VAL A 34 -0.82 13.96 17.39
C VAL A 34 -1.41 13.16 16.22
N MET A 35 -2.61 12.62 16.39
CA MET A 35 -3.31 11.89 15.33
C MET A 35 -3.65 12.80 14.14
N LEU A 36 -4.08 14.04 14.38
CA LEU A 36 -4.34 15.01 13.32
C LEU A 36 -3.07 15.34 12.52
N ILE A 37 -1.94 15.58 13.21
CA ILE A 37 -0.65 15.82 12.56
C ILE A 37 -0.23 14.59 11.75
N GLY A 38 -0.40 13.39 12.30
CA GLY A 38 -0.15 12.14 11.58
C GLY A 38 -0.97 12.04 10.30
N CYS A 39 -2.27 12.33 10.35
CA CYS A 39 -3.14 12.38 9.18
C CYS A 39 -2.65 13.38 8.13
N ILE A 40 -2.32 14.60 8.54
CA ILE A 40 -1.79 15.64 7.64
C ILE A 40 -0.46 15.18 7.01
N ALA A 41 0.44 14.59 7.79
CA ALA A 41 1.72 14.09 7.31
C ALA A 41 1.53 12.99 6.25
N VAL A 42 0.60 12.05 6.47
CA VAL A 42 0.26 11.00 5.48
C VAL A 42 -0.30 11.63 4.19
N TRP A 43 -1.15 12.65 4.30
CA TRP A 43 -1.65 13.40 3.15
C TRP A 43 -0.52 14.08 2.37
N LEU A 44 0.35 14.80 3.06
CA LEU A 44 1.50 15.47 2.44
C LEU A 44 2.45 14.46 1.78
N LEU A 45 2.68 13.31 2.41
CA LEU A 45 3.50 12.23 1.84
C LEU A 45 2.86 11.65 0.57
N ALA A 46 1.56 11.38 0.59
CA ALA A 46 0.84 10.86 -0.57
C ALA A 46 0.83 11.87 -1.74
N ILE A 47 0.54 13.14 -1.46
CA ILE A 47 0.51 14.20 -2.46
C ILE A 47 1.92 14.42 -3.02
N SER A 48 2.95 14.53 -2.16
CA SER A 48 4.32 14.72 -2.63
C SER A 48 4.82 13.53 -3.46
N GLY A 49 4.47 12.29 -3.09
CA GLY A 49 4.72 11.10 -3.89
C GLY A 49 4.08 11.17 -5.27
N LEU A 50 2.80 11.57 -5.35
CA LEU A 50 2.08 11.74 -6.61
C LEU A 50 2.70 12.87 -7.47
N VAL A 51 3.04 14.01 -6.86
CA VAL A 51 3.68 15.14 -7.55
C VAL A 51 5.06 14.74 -8.07
N MET A 52 5.87 14.03 -7.26
CA MET A 52 7.18 13.52 -7.69
C MET A 52 7.04 12.53 -8.85
N TRP A 53 6.05 11.63 -8.78
CA TRP A 53 5.75 10.71 -9.87
C TRP A 53 5.36 11.45 -11.15
N TRP A 54 4.50 12.46 -11.05
CA TRP A 54 4.07 13.26 -12.19
C TRP A 54 5.24 14.04 -12.81
N LYS A 55 6.09 14.67 -11.98
CA LYS A 55 7.29 15.40 -12.44
C LYS A 55 8.34 14.49 -13.06
N ARG A 56 8.50 13.25 -12.57
CA ARG A 56 9.48 12.28 -13.08
C ARG A 56 8.99 11.49 -14.29
N ARG A 57 7.73 11.62 -14.72
CA ARG A 57 7.21 10.89 -15.88
C ARG A 57 7.84 11.46 -17.17
N PRO A 58 8.70 10.72 -17.89
CA PRO A 58 9.33 11.23 -19.10
C PRO A 58 8.26 11.45 -20.20
N PRO A 59 8.37 12.51 -21.02
CA PRO A 59 7.37 12.85 -22.04
C PRO A 59 7.21 11.76 -23.13
N SER A 60 8.20 10.87 -23.29
CA SER A 60 8.11 9.71 -24.19
C SER A 60 7.27 8.54 -23.63
N LEU A 61 6.96 8.54 -22.33
CA LEU A 61 5.97 7.63 -21.76
C LEU A 61 4.58 8.17 -22.12
N SER A 62 4.10 7.78 -23.31
CA SER A 62 2.71 7.99 -23.75
C SER A 62 1.72 7.88 -22.59
N ARG A 63 0.66 8.70 -22.62
CA ARG A 63 -0.47 8.70 -21.67
C ARG A 63 -0.95 7.28 -21.30
N ARG A 64 -0.76 6.29 -22.19
CA ARG A 64 -1.12 4.87 -22.06
C ARG A 64 -0.14 3.95 -21.34
N ARG A 65 1.13 4.32 -21.13
CA ARG A 65 2.08 3.47 -20.39
C ARG A 65 1.90 3.77 -18.90
N THR A 66 1.36 2.80 -18.16
CA THR A 66 1.34 2.81 -16.70
C THR A 66 2.74 3.15 -16.23
N GLY A 67 2.93 4.28 -15.52
CA GLY A 67 4.22 4.74 -15.01
C GLY A 67 4.79 3.85 -13.91
N ALA A 68 4.51 2.55 -13.97
CA ALA A 68 5.11 1.51 -13.16
C ALA A 68 6.63 1.55 -13.42
N PRO A 69 7.46 1.66 -12.36
CA PRO A 69 8.90 1.53 -12.47
C PRO A 69 9.23 0.26 -13.26
N THR A 70 10.21 0.35 -14.15
CA THR A 70 10.78 -0.85 -14.78
C THR A 70 11.21 -1.80 -13.66
N ALA A 71 10.78 -3.07 -13.75
CA ALA A 71 11.03 -4.06 -12.71
C ALA A 71 12.52 -4.04 -12.31
N PRO A 72 12.86 -4.14 -11.00
CA PRO A 72 14.24 -4.14 -10.55
C PRO A 72 15.06 -5.17 -11.34
N PRO A 73 16.23 -4.79 -11.87
CA PRO A 73 17.03 -5.67 -12.71
C PRO A 73 17.73 -6.72 -11.84
N GLY A 74 17.03 -7.78 -11.48
CA GLY A 74 17.67 -8.94 -10.87
C GLY A 74 16.72 -9.93 -10.20
N PRO A 75 16.98 -11.25 -10.33
CA PRO A 75 16.20 -12.28 -9.65
C PRO A 75 16.22 -12.14 -8.13
N ARG A 76 17.31 -11.61 -7.55
CA ARG A 76 17.46 -11.40 -6.10
C ARG A 76 16.43 -10.42 -5.52
N ALA A 77 16.22 -9.27 -6.18
CA ALA A 77 15.27 -8.27 -5.72
C ALA A 77 13.82 -8.78 -5.80
N ARG A 78 13.49 -9.55 -6.84
CA ARG A 78 12.18 -10.20 -6.97
C ARG A 78 11.95 -11.23 -5.87
N ILE A 79 12.96 -12.08 -5.60
CA ILE A 79 12.89 -13.10 -4.56
C ILE A 79 12.72 -12.44 -3.18
N ALA A 80 13.49 -11.41 -2.87
CA ALA A 80 13.36 -10.65 -1.62
C ALA A 80 11.95 -10.05 -1.45
N ALA A 81 11.38 -9.46 -2.50
CA ALA A 81 10.02 -8.95 -2.45
C ALA A 81 8.98 -10.07 -2.19
N LEU A 82 9.12 -11.23 -2.84
CA LEU A 82 8.23 -12.38 -2.62
C LEU A 82 8.33 -12.93 -1.19
N TYR A 83 9.54 -13.00 -0.64
CA TYR A 83 9.75 -13.41 0.75
C TYR A 83 9.04 -12.53 1.77
N ILE A 84 8.82 -11.25 1.45
CA ILE A 84 8.06 -10.33 2.30
C ILE A 84 6.56 -10.46 2.02
N VAL A 85 6.17 -10.45 0.74
CA VAL A 85 4.75 -10.38 0.33
C VAL A 85 3.98 -11.66 0.67
N ILE A 86 4.57 -12.84 0.47
CA ILE A 86 3.89 -14.12 0.70
C ILE A 86 3.44 -14.28 2.17
N PRO A 87 4.34 -14.19 3.18
CA PRO A 87 3.90 -14.34 4.57
C PRO A 87 2.90 -13.25 4.99
N LEU A 88 3.08 -12.00 4.54
CA LEU A 88 2.08 -10.95 4.80
C LEU A 88 0.71 -11.27 4.19
N SER A 89 0.67 -11.84 2.99
CA SER A 89 -0.58 -12.22 2.32
C SER A 89 -1.27 -13.39 3.01
N ILE A 90 -0.52 -14.30 3.62
CA ILE A 90 -1.06 -15.41 4.42
C ILE A 90 -1.62 -14.90 5.75
N LEU A 91 -0.88 -14.02 6.43
CA LEU A 91 -1.32 -13.42 7.70
C LEU A 91 -2.50 -12.45 7.51
N TYR A 92 -2.53 -11.73 6.39
CA TYR A 92 -3.54 -10.73 6.07
C TYR A 92 -4.17 -11.00 4.69
N PRO A 93 -5.18 -11.89 4.61
CA PRO A 93 -5.71 -12.38 3.33
C PRO A 93 -6.30 -11.27 2.44
N LEU A 94 -6.88 -10.23 3.04
CA LEU A 94 -7.38 -9.06 2.30
C LEU A 94 -6.24 -8.31 1.58
N THR A 95 -5.06 -8.21 2.22
CA THR A 95 -3.87 -7.64 1.59
C THR A 95 -3.45 -8.47 0.38
N GLY A 96 -3.38 -9.80 0.52
CA GLY A 96 -3.09 -10.71 -0.60
C GLY A 96 -4.07 -10.57 -1.75
N LEU A 97 -5.38 -10.54 -1.45
CA LEU A 97 -6.44 -10.38 -2.46
C LEU A 97 -6.33 -9.04 -3.21
N SER A 98 -6.04 -7.94 -2.51
CA SER A 98 -5.85 -6.63 -3.15
C SER A 98 -4.67 -6.60 -4.11
N LEU A 99 -3.57 -7.30 -3.79
CA LEU A 99 -2.42 -7.44 -4.69
C LEU A 99 -2.78 -8.27 -5.92
N VAL A 100 -3.52 -9.36 -5.75
CA VAL A 100 -4.03 -10.17 -6.89
C VAL A 100 -4.94 -9.32 -7.78
N ALA A 101 -5.86 -8.55 -7.20
CA ALA A 101 -6.74 -7.65 -7.93
C ALA A 101 -5.94 -6.59 -8.72
N ALA A 102 -4.93 -5.99 -8.10
CA ALA A 102 -4.05 -5.02 -8.76
C ALA A 102 -3.29 -5.65 -9.94
N LEU A 103 -2.79 -6.89 -9.80
CA LEU A 103 -2.12 -7.62 -10.87
C LEU A 103 -3.06 -7.95 -12.04
N LEU A 104 -4.31 -8.33 -11.75
CA LEU A 104 -5.31 -8.58 -12.77
C LEU A 104 -5.69 -7.30 -13.52
N LEU A 105 -5.92 -6.20 -12.79
CA LEU A 105 -6.20 -4.89 -13.38
C LEU A 105 -5.06 -4.43 -14.28
N ASP A 106 -3.83 -4.57 -13.81
CA ASP A 106 -2.64 -4.23 -14.56
C ASP A 106 -2.52 -5.06 -15.85
N ARG A 107 -2.78 -6.38 -15.79
CA ARG A 107 -2.81 -7.22 -16.99
C ARG A 107 -3.93 -6.85 -17.95
N ALA A 108 -5.13 -6.55 -17.45
CA ALA A 108 -6.25 -6.11 -18.27
C ALA A 108 -5.91 -4.80 -19.00
N VAL A 109 -5.43 -3.78 -18.27
CA VAL A 109 -5.01 -2.49 -18.85
C VAL A 109 -3.92 -2.67 -19.90
N ARG A 110 -2.91 -3.52 -19.65
CA ARG A 110 -1.88 -3.84 -20.65
C ARG A 110 -2.46 -4.52 -21.89
N ALA A 111 -3.40 -5.45 -21.72
CA ALA A 111 -4.05 -6.12 -22.86
C ALA A 111 -4.81 -5.11 -23.74
N PHE A 112 -5.55 -4.16 -23.14
CA PHE A 112 -6.27 -3.11 -23.87
C PHE A 112 -5.38 -2.02 -24.49
N THR A 113 -4.13 -1.89 -24.05
CA THR A 113 -3.21 -0.82 -24.50
C THR A 113 -2.11 -1.29 -25.44
N ARG A 114 -2.03 -2.59 -25.75
CA ARG A 114 -1.09 -3.13 -26.76
C ARG A 114 -1.39 -2.51 -28.13
N PRO A 115 -0.43 -1.79 -28.77
CA PRO A 115 -0.62 -1.35 -30.14
C PRO A 115 -0.74 -2.57 -31.06
N LYS A 116 -1.63 -2.51 -32.06
CA LYS A 116 -1.69 -3.51 -33.14
C LYS A 116 -0.29 -3.60 -33.76
N PRO A 117 0.26 -4.80 -34.00
CA PRO A 117 1.50 -4.92 -34.76
C PRO A 117 1.27 -4.25 -36.11
N VAL A 118 2.08 -3.23 -36.40
CA VAL A 118 2.14 -2.65 -37.75
C VAL A 118 2.59 -3.79 -38.64
N ALA A 119 1.69 -4.25 -39.51
CA ALA A 119 2.00 -5.27 -40.49
C ALA A 119 3.22 -4.78 -41.28
N ALA A 120 4.32 -5.51 -41.20
CA ALA A 120 5.49 -5.26 -42.03
C ALA A 120 5.09 -5.49 -43.49
N SER A 121 5.06 -4.42 -44.27
CA SER A 121 4.97 -4.43 -45.74
C SER A 121 6.36 -4.36 -46.34
#